data_AF-A0A3C0T4K7-F1
#
_entry.id   AF-A0A3C0T4K7-F1
#
_cell.length_a   1.000
_cell.length_b   1.000
_cell.length_c   1.000
_cell.angle_alpha   90.00
_cell.angle_beta   90.00
_cell.angle_gamma   90.00
#
_symmetry.space_group_name_H-M   'P 1'
#
loop_
_entity.id
_entity.type
_entity.pdbx_description
1 polymer ?
#
loop_
_entity_poly.entity_id
_entity_poly.type
_entity_poly.pdbx_seq_one_letter_code
_entity_poly.pdbx_strand_id
1 'polypeptide(L)'
;MRIRCFLLTLLFSAHVVAAPDIEQFELMNALTKKEIQVELRTFEADVQSRLNEIERQNTEIITRLSQRDNDIGNYIEAISWVSGIVMGFVGILFGIGAFILYRENHDVATRTREQLDAFDQQTANLQQTFDDWFAAAKKESTRELDLLSRIMRLRILLDQENPTAEEIYPEISPLYSKPKLEYLPIFRKIMTLDLSADIKRHTQGAIDQIMAHQSNQKG
;
A
#
# COMPACT_ATOMS: atom_id res chain seq x y z
N MET A 1 -16.07 -100.59 81.01
CA MET A 1 -15.59 -101.88 81.55
C MET A 1 -15.55 -102.89 80.39
N ARG A 2 -14.35 -103.40 80.08
CA ARG A 2 -13.99 -104.62 79.30
C ARG A 2 -14.23 -104.63 77.77
N ILE A 3 -13.17 -104.56 76.93
CA ILE A 3 -12.31 -105.66 76.34
C ILE A 3 -12.92 -106.14 74.99
N ARG A 4 -12.38 -105.74 73.82
CA ARG A 4 -11.27 -106.32 73.00
C ARG A 4 -11.61 -107.58 72.17
N CYS A 5 -11.01 -107.61 70.97
CA CYS A 5 -10.71 -108.74 70.05
C CYS A 5 -11.88 -109.20 69.14
N PHE A 6 -11.71 -109.58 67.87
CA PHE A 6 -10.66 -110.44 67.27
C PHE A 6 -10.51 -110.22 65.74
N LEU A 7 -9.36 -110.62 65.22
CA LEU A 7 -8.81 -110.54 63.85
C LEU A 7 -8.99 -111.92 63.12
N LEU A 8 -8.61 -112.03 61.83
CA LEU A 8 -8.44 -113.24 60.94
C LEU A 8 -9.70 -113.72 60.14
N THR A 9 -9.70 -114.14 58.85
CA THR A 9 -8.67 -114.52 57.84
C THR A 9 -9.28 -114.73 56.42
N LEU A 10 -8.52 -114.33 55.37
CA LEU A 10 -8.16 -115.02 54.09
C LEU A 10 -9.15 -115.70 53.07
N LEU A 11 -8.86 -115.40 51.78
CA LEU A 11 -8.71 -116.27 50.58
C LEU A 11 -9.82 -116.43 49.49
N PHE A 12 -9.47 -115.89 48.30
CA PHE A 12 -9.53 -116.43 46.92
C PHE A 12 -10.80 -117.10 46.35
N SER A 13 -11.24 -116.61 45.18
CA SER A 13 -11.59 -117.42 43.99
C SER A 13 -11.84 -116.54 42.74
N ALA A 14 -11.00 -116.70 41.71
CA ALA A 14 -11.21 -116.15 40.37
C ALA A 14 -12.34 -116.89 39.65
N HIS A 15 -13.16 -116.19 38.86
CA HIS A 15 -14.11 -116.79 37.91
C HIS A 15 -13.92 -116.20 36.50
N VAL A 16 -13.54 -117.11 35.61
CA VAL A 16 -13.75 -117.27 34.16
C VAL A 16 -14.58 -116.18 33.45
N VAL A 17 -13.99 -115.60 32.39
CA VAL A 17 -14.64 -114.72 31.40
C VAL A 17 -15.35 -115.57 30.34
N ALA A 18 -16.65 -115.33 30.12
CA ALA A 18 -17.43 -115.86 29.00
C ALA A 18 -17.68 -114.74 27.96
N ALA A 19 -17.65 -115.10 26.67
CA ALA A 19 -17.82 -114.18 25.53
C ALA A 19 -19.25 -113.59 25.46
N PRO A 20 -19.44 -112.32 25.02
CA PRO A 20 -20.75 -111.68 25.04
C PRO A 20 -21.64 -112.09 23.85
N ASP A 21 -22.94 -112.22 24.15
CA ASP A 21 -24.06 -112.53 23.25
C ASP A 21 -24.34 -111.41 22.22
N ILE A 22 -24.67 -111.81 21.00
CA ILE A 22 -24.86 -110.91 19.84
C ILE A 22 -26.01 -109.91 20.05
N GLU A 23 -27.07 -110.30 20.77
CA GLU A 23 -28.22 -109.42 21.04
C GLU A 23 -27.90 -108.23 21.96
N GLN A 24 -26.98 -108.40 22.92
CA GLN A 24 -26.55 -107.29 23.79
C GLN A 24 -25.72 -106.26 23.03
N PHE A 25 -24.95 -106.71 22.04
CA PHE A 25 -24.14 -105.83 21.19
C PHE A 25 -25.02 -104.99 20.24
N GLU A 26 -26.10 -105.57 19.70
CA GLU A 26 -27.07 -104.82 18.88
C GLU A 26 -27.85 -103.78 19.69
N LEU A 27 -28.25 -104.11 20.92
CA LEU A 27 -28.98 -103.18 21.79
C LEU A 27 -28.08 -102.03 22.26
N MET A 28 -26.81 -102.31 22.60
CA MET A 28 -25.81 -101.27 22.86
C MET A 28 -25.60 -100.38 21.63
N ASN A 29 -25.40 -100.94 20.44
CA ASN A 29 -25.24 -100.13 19.23
C ASN A 29 -26.48 -99.27 18.93
N ALA A 30 -27.68 -99.78 19.17
CA ALA A 30 -28.91 -99.01 18.99
C ALA A 30 -29.07 -97.87 20.01
N LEU A 31 -28.68 -98.10 21.27
CA LEU A 31 -28.67 -97.07 22.32
C LEU A 31 -27.61 -96.00 22.04
N THR A 32 -26.38 -96.40 21.74
CA THR A 32 -25.29 -95.49 21.36
C THR A 32 -25.67 -94.65 20.14
N LYS A 33 -26.33 -95.25 19.14
CA LYS A 33 -26.82 -94.52 17.96
C LYS A 33 -27.90 -93.50 18.31
N LYS A 34 -28.80 -93.81 19.25
CA LYS A 34 -29.82 -92.85 19.72
C LYS A 34 -29.21 -91.73 20.53
N GLU A 35 -28.24 -92.03 21.40
CA GLU A 35 -27.54 -91.04 22.22
C GLU A 35 -26.75 -90.05 21.35
N ILE A 36 -26.01 -90.56 20.35
CA ILE A 36 -25.32 -89.72 19.35
C ILE A 36 -26.31 -88.84 18.57
N GLN A 37 -27.49 -89.37 18.21
CA GLN A 37 -28.51 -88.56 17.52
C GLN A 37 -29.10 -87.46 18.41
N VAL A 38 -29.24 -87.70 19.71
CA VAL A 38 -29.72 -86.68 20.65
C VAL A 38 -28.65 -85.61 20.83
N GLU A 39 -27.39 -85.98 21.06
CA GLU A 39 -26.29 -85.02 21.17
C GLU A 39 -26.14 -84.17 19.91
N LEU A 40 -26.23 -84.79 18.73
CA LEU A 40 -26.16 -84.08 17.45
C LEU A 40 -27.29 -83.06 17.31
N ARG A 41 -28.53 -83.42 17.69
CA ARG A 41 -29.67 -82.48 17.66
C ARG A 41 -29.51 -81.34 18.67
N THR A 42 -28.97 -81.62 19.86
CA THR A 42 -28.70 -80.57 20.86
C THR A 42 -27.61 -79.63 20.39
N PHE A 43 -26.58 -80.17 19.73
CA PHE A 43 -25.51 -79.37 19.13
C PHE A 43 -26.03 -78.53 17.95
N GLU A 44 -26.84 -79.11 17.06
CA GLU A 44 -27.50 -78.38 15.97
C GLU A 44 -28.36 -77.23 16.52
N ALA A 45 -29.14 -77.48 17.58
CA ALA A 45 -29.95 -76.45 18.23
C ALA A 45 -29.10 -75.34 18.88
N ASP A 46 -27.99 -75.68 19.54
CA ASP A 46 -27.07 -74.69 20.12
C ASP A 46 -26.39 -73.84 19.03
N VAL A 47 -25.92 -74.49 17.95
CA VAL A 47 -25.30 -73.80 16.81
C VAL A 47 -26.30 -72.87 16.13
N GLN A 48 -27.55 -73.32 15.92
CA GLN A 48 -28.57 -72.50 15.30
C GLN A 48 -28.99 -71.33 16.19
N SER A 49 -29.05 -71.54 17.51
CA SER A 49 -29.27 -70.46 18.48
C SER A 49 -28.15 -69.42 18.44
N ARG A 50 -26.89 -69.86 18.38
CA ARG A 50 -25.72 -68.96 18.27
C ARG A 50 -25.71 -68.19 16.95
N LEU A 51 -26.07 -68.84 15.83
CA LEU A 51 -26.18 -68.18 14.53
C LEU A 51 -27.23 -67.08 14.54
N ASN A 52 -28.42 -67.35 15.09
CA ASN A 52 -29.47 -66.34 15.21
C ASN A 52 -29.05 -65.16 16.09
N GLU A 53 -28.33 -65.42 17.18
CA GLU A 53 -27.82 -64.35 18.05
C GLU A 53 -26.74 -63.51 17.35
N ILE A 54 -25.84 -64.14 16.60
CA ILE A 54 -24.84 -63.43 15.79
C ILE A 54 -25.51 -62.60 14.70
N GLU A 55 -26.54 -63.11 14.04
CA GLU A 55 -27.29 -62.38 13.01
C GLU A 55 -28.03 -61.17 13.61
N ARG A 56 -28.62 -61.33 14.80
CA ARG A 56 -29.24 -60.24 15.55
C ARG A 56 -28.23 -59.16 15.92
N GLN A 57 -27.06 -59.55 16.43
CA GLN A 57 -25.98 -58.62 16.78
C GLN A 57 -25.44 -57.89 15.56
N ASN A 58 -25.24 -58.58 14.43
CA ASN A 58 -24.81 -57.96 13.18
C ASN A 58 -25.82 -56.93 12.69
N THR A 59 -27.12 -57.24 12.77
CA THR A 59 -28.19 -56.30 12.39
C THR A 59 -28.18 -55.06 13.29
N GLU A 60 -28.00 -55.25 14.60
CA GLU A 60 -27.89 -54.14 15.56
C GLU A 60 -26.64 -53.29 15.32
N ILE A 61 -25.51 -53.89 14.95
CA ILE A 61 -24.28 -53.18 14.62
C ILE A 61 -24.46 -52.37 13.33
N ILE A 62 -25.03 -52.96 12.28
CA ILE A 62 -25.26 -52.28 10.99
C ILE A 62 -26.18 -51.07 11.17
N THR A 63 -27.26 -51.22 11.94
CA THR A 63 -28.19 -50.11 12.21
C THR A 63 -27.52 -48.98 12.99
N ARG A 64 -26.70 -49.30 14.01
CA ARG A 64 -25.92 -48.29 14.75
C ARG A 64 -24.87 -47.59 13.91
N LEU A 65 -24.21 -48.31 12.99
CA LEU A 65 -23.24 -47.72 12.06
C LEU A 65 -23.93 -46.76 11.08
N SER A 66 -25.06 -47.17 10.51
CA SER A 66 -25.84 -46.31 9.61
C SER A 66 -26.36 -45.03 10.30
N GLN A 67 -26.76 -45.11 11.57
CA GLN A 67 -27.13 -43.94 12.35
C GLN A 67 -25.93 -43.01 12.59
N ARG A 68 -24.76 -43.56 12.94
CA ARG A 68 -23.53 -42.77 13.11
C ARG A 68 -23.08 -42.09 11.83
N ASP A 69 -23.17 -42.76 10.68
CA ASP A 69 -22.80 -42.17 9.40
C ASP A 69 -23.71 -40.99 9.04
N ASN A 70 -25.02 -41.10 9.33
CA ASN A 70 -25.96 -40.00 9.14
C ASN A 70 -25.66 -38.81 10.07
N ASP A 71 -25.37 -39.07 11.34
CA ASP A 71 -24.99 -38.02 12.30
C ASP A 71 -23.70 -37.32 11.87
N ILE A 72 -22.67 -38.08 11.45
CA ILE A 72 -21.41 -37.53 10.95
C ILE A 72 -21.63 -36.68 9.70
N GLY A 73 -22.49 -37.13 8.77
CA GLY A 73 -22.88 -36.35 7.59
C GLY A 73 -23.46 -34.98 7.96
N ASN A 74 -24.40 -34.95 8.90
CA ASN A 74 -25.02 -33.70 9.38
C ASN A 74 -24.01 -32.76 10.07
N TYR A 75 -23.06 -33.30 10.85
CA TYR A 75 -22.01 -32.47 11.47
C TYR A 75 -21.07 -31.88 10.42
N ILE A 76 -20.69 -32.64 9.40
CA ILE A 76 -19.84 -32.14 8.31
C ILE A 76 -20.55 -31.04 7.51
N GLU A 77 -21.84 -31.23 7.22
CA GLU A 77 -22.65 -30.22 6.52
C GLU A 77 -22.78 -28.93 7.34
N ALA A 78 -23.06 -29.04 8.64
CA ALA A 78 -23.14 -27.89 9.55
C ALA A 78 -21.80 -27.14 9.64
N ILE A 79 -20.68 -27.86 9.77
CA ILE A 79 -19.33 -27.26 9.80
C ILE A 79 -19.02 -26.56 8.48
N SER A 80 -19.38 -27.17 7.34
CA SER A 80 -19.17 -26.59 6.00
C SER A 80 -19.95 -25.28 5.85
N TRP A 81 -21.22 -25.24 6.26
CA TRP A 81 -22.05 -24.04 6.18
C TRP A 81 -21.54 -22.92 7.08
N VAL A 82 -21.19 -23.24 8.34
CA VAL A 82 -20.63 -22.27 9.29
C VAL A 82 -19.29 -21.72 8.79
N SER A 83 -18.41 -22.58 8.27
CA SER A 83 -17.13 -22.17 7.67
C SER A 83 -17.34 -21.23 6.47
N GLY A 84 -18.30 -21.53 5.60
CA GLY A 84 -18.65 -20.69 4.45
C GLY A 84 -19.12 -19.30 4.86
N ILE A 85 -19.95 -19.19 5.90
CA ILE A 85 -20.41 -17.89 6.43
C ILE A 85 -19.25 -17.09 7.01
N VAL A 86 -18.38 -17.73 7.79
CA VAL A 86 -17.22 -17.07 8.41
C VAL A 86 -16.26 -16.57 7.34
N MET A 87 -15.93 -17.39 6.33
CA MET A 87 -15.10 -16.94 5.20
C MET A 87 -15.75 -15.80 4.43
N GLY A 88 -17.07 -15.85 4.21
CA GLY A 88 -17.81 -14.76 3.58
C GLY A 88 -17.73 -13.45 4.36
N PHE A 89 -17.90 -13.51 5.68
CA PHE A 89 -17.82 -12.34 6.55
C PHE A 89 -16.42 -11.72 6.56
N VAL A 90 -15.37 -12.54 6.67
CA VAL A 90 -13.97 -12.08 6.58
C VAL A 90 -13.70 -11.45 5.22
N GLY A 91 -14.19 -12.04 4.12
CA GLY A 91 -14.06 -11.48 2.78
C GLY A 91 -14.71 -10.11 2.64
N ILE A 92 -15.90 -9.91 3.21
CA ILE A 92 -16.59 -8.61 3.21
C ILE A 92 -15.80 -7.58 4.03
N LEU A 93 -15.28 -7.94 5.21
CA LEU A 93 -14.47 -7.03 6.02
C LEU A 93 -13.19 -6.59 5.29
N PHE A 94 -12.50 -7.53 4.63
CA PHE A 94 -11.34 -7.21 3.80
C PHE A 94 -11.71 -6.33 2.61
N GLY A 95 -12.83 -6.61 1.93
CA GLY A 95 -13.32 -5.80 0.82
C GLY A 95 -13.63 -4.36 1.22
N ILE A 96 -14.32 -4.17 2.34
CA ILE A 96 -14.62 -2.83 2.89
C ILE A 96 -13.33 -2.12 3.30
N GLY A 97 -12.42 -2.79 4.00
CA GLY A 97 -11.13 -2.22 4.42
C GLY A 97 -10.28 -1.79 3.23
N ALA A 98 -10.17 -2.64 2.20
CA ALA A 98 -9.44 -2.32 0.98
C ALA A 98 -10.09 -1.15 0.21
N PHE A 99 -11.42 -1.10 0.16
CA PHE A 99 -12.16 -0.01 -0.49
C PHE A 99 -11.95 1.34 0.22
N ILE A 100 -12.01 1.38 1.55
CA ILE A 100 -11.75 2.59 2.33
C ILE A 100 -10.31 3.07 2.11
N LEU A 101 -9.32 2.17 2.23
CA LEU A 101 -7.90 2.51 2.01
C LEU A 101 -7.63 3.00 0.58
N TYR A 102 -8.25 2.39 -0.42
CA TYR A 102 -8.14 2.82 -1.81
C TYR A 102 -8.72 4.23 -2.00
N ARG A 103 -9.90 4.49 -1.45
CA ARG A 103 -10.56 5.80 -1.55
C ARG A 103 -9.77 6.90 -0.83
N GLU A 104 -9.34 6.65 0.40
CA GLU A 104 -8.58 7.63 1.17
C GLU A 104 -7.23 7.95 0.51
N ASN A 105 -6.52 6.94 0.02
CA ASN A 105 -5.26 7.17 -0.70
C ASN A 105 -5.47 7.94 -2.01
N HIS A 106 -6.56 7.67 -2.74
CA HIS A 106 -6.88 8.39 -3.97
C HIS A 106 -7.25 9.85 -3.69
N ASP A 107 -8.07 10.11 -2.67
CA ASP A 107 -8.48 11.47 -2.27
C ASP A 107 -7.29 12.29 -1.74
N VAL A 108 -6.37 11.66 -0.99
CA VAL A 108 -5.13 12.33 -0.54
C VAL A 108 -4.17 12.59 -1.70
N ALA A 109 -3.99 11.62 -2.59
CA ALA A 109 -3.09 11.77 -3.75
C ALA A 109 -3.58 12.85 -4.72
N THR A 110 -4.89 12.93 -4.96
CA THR A 110 -5.49 13.97 -5.83
C THR A 110 -5.33 15.36 -5.23
N ARG A 111 -5.67 15.56 -3.95
CA ARG A 111 -5.47 16.85 -3.27
C ARG A 111 -4.01 17.30 -3.23
N THR A 112 -3.09 16.36 -2.99
CA THR A 112 -1.65 16.67 -2.99
C THR A 112 -1.18 17.08 -4.37
N ARG A 113 -1.71 16.44 -5.43
CA ARG A 113 -1.39 16.78 -6.83
C ARG A 113 -1.94 18.16 -7.21
N GLU A 114 -3.17 18.46 -6.84
CA GLU A 114 -3.78 19.80 -7.04
C GLU A 114 -2.98 20.90 -6.32
N GLN A 115 -2.51 20.64 -5.10
CA GLN A 115 -1.65 21.57 -4.37
C GLN A 115 -0.28 21.74 -5.03
N LEU A 116 0.30 20.66 -5.56
CA LEU A 116 1.57 20.71 -6.27
C LEU A 116 1.46 21.51 -7.58
N ASP A 117 0.41 21.24 -8.38
CA ASP A 117 0.15 21.95 -9.63
C ASP A 117 -0.11 23.44 -9.39
N ALA A 118 -0.86 23.79 -8.33
CA ALA A 118 -1.09 25.18 -7.93
C ALA A 118 0.21 25.87 -7.48
N PHE A 119 1.09 25.16 -6.77
CA PHE A 119 2.38 25.68 -6.34
C PHE A 119 3.35 25.88 -7.50
N ASP A 120 3.40 24.94 -8.44
CA ASP A 120 4.21 25.06 -9.66
C ASP A 120 3.76 26.25 -10.52
N GLN A 121 2.45 26.45 -10.66
CA GLN A 121 1.90 27.59 -11.38
C GLN A 121 2.22 28.94 -10.70
N GLN A 122 2.14 29.00 -9.37
CA GLN A 122 2.54 30.20 -8.61
C GLN A 122 4.04 30.48 -8.74
N THR A 123 4.87 29.44 -8.68
CA THR A 123 6.33 29.56 -8.80
C THR A 123 6.74 30.04 -10.18
N ALA A 124 6.12 29.50 -11.24
CA ALA A 124 6.35 29.95 -12.62
C ALA A 124 5.98 31.44 -12.80
N ASN A 125 4.84 31.87 -12.26
CA ASN A 125 4.41 33.27 -12.33
C ASN A 125 5.35 34.21 -11.55
N LEU A 126 5.83 33.80 -10.38
CA LEU A 126 6.80 34.56 -9.59
C LEU A 126 8.13 34.71 -10.31
N GLN A 127 8.63 33.62 -10.92
CA GLN A 127 9.87 33.64 -11.66
C GLN A 127 9.79 34.57 -12.88
N GLN A 128 8.70 34.49 -13.65
CA GLN A 128 8.49 35.40 -14.78
C GLN A 128 8.42 36.87 -14.34
N THR A 129 7.72 37.15 -13.25
CA THR A 129 7.61 38.52 -12.70
C THR A 129 8.98 39.05 -12.27
N PHE A 130 9.80 38.20 -11.64
CA PHE A 130 11.16 38.56 -11.24
C PHE A 130 12.05 38.84 -12.45
N ASP A 131 12.00 37.98 -13.47
CA ASP A 131 12.80 38.12 -14.68
C ASP A 131 12.45 39.42 -15.43
N ASP A 132 11.16 39.75 -15.56
CA ASP A 132 10.69 40.98 -16.18
C ASP A 132 11.14 42.22 -15.39
N TRP A 133 11.01 42.18 -14.05
CA TRP A 133 11.48 43.26 -13.18
C TRP A 133 13.00 43.45 -13.29
N PHE A 134 13.75 42.34 -13.28
CA PHE A 134 15.20 42.36 -13.37
C PHE A 134 15.68 42.87 -14.73
N ALA A 135 15.02 42.47 -15.82
CA ALA A 135 15.29 42.98 -17.16
C ALA A 135 15.02 44.50 -17.26
N ALA A 136 13.92 44.98 -16.68
CA ALA A 136 13.60 46.40 -16.63
C ALA A 136 14.64 47.19 -15.81
N ALA A 137 15.00 46.70 -14.62
CA ALA A 137 16.01 47.31 -13.76
C ALA A 137 17.39 47.35 -14.43
N LYS A 138 17.79 46.25 -15.08
CA LYS A 138 19.05 46.17 -15.85
C LYS A 138 19.06 47.17 -17.00
N LYS A 139 17.95 47.31 -17.74
CA LYS A 139 17.80 48.27 -18.83
C LYS A 139 17.94 49.71 -18.33
N GLU A 140 17.31 50.04 -17.21
CA GLU A 140 17.41 51.38 -16.63
C GLU A 140 18.83 51.66 -16.11
N SER A 141 19.43 50.72 -15.38
CA SER A 141 20.82 50.86 -14.91
C SER A 141 21.81 51.00 -16.08
N THR A 142 21.63 50.26 -17.17
CA THR A 142 22.47 50.39 -18.38
C THR A 142 22.30 51.77 -19.01
N ARG A 143 21.07 52.32 -19.03
CA ARG A 143 20.80 53.66 -19.53
C ARG A 143 21.47 54.73 -18.67
N GLU A 144 21.42 54.60 -17.34
CA GLU A 144 22.08 55.52 -16.42
C GLU A 144 23.62 55.45 -16.56
N LEU A 145 24.19 54.25 -16.70
CA LEU A 145 25.62 54.07 -16.92
C LEU A 145 26.09 54.65 -18.27
N ASP A 146 25.32 54.47 -19.34
CA ASP A 146 25.62 55.10 -20.64
C ASP A 146 25.60 56.63 -20.51
N LEU A 147 24.62 57.18 -19.79
CA LEU A 147 24.52 58.62 -19.56
C LEU A 147 25.69 59.15 -18.71
N LEU A 148 26.09 58.42 -17.66
CA LEU A 148 27.27 58.76 -16.85
C LEU A 148 28.56 58.71 -17.69
N SER A 149 28.72 57.66 -18.50
CA SER A 149 29.86 57.48 -19.41
C SER A 149 29.97 58.63 -20.41
N ARG A 150 28.83 59.04 -21.00
CA ARG A 150 28.75 60.22 -21.88
C ARG A 150 29.14 61.51 -21.17
N ILE A 151 28.64 61.74 -19.96
CA ILE A 151 29.01 62.92 -19.17
C ILE A 151 30.52 62.94 -18.88
N MET A 152 31.11 61.80 -18.55
CA MET A 152 32.56 61.69 -18.34
C MET A 152 33.35 61.97 -19.63
N ARG A 153 32.95 61.38 -20.77
CA ARG A 153 33.58 61.65 -22.08
C ARG A 153 33.45 63.14 -22.45
N LEU A 154 32.27 63.71 -22.26
CA LEU A 154 32.02 65.12 -22.52
C LEU A 154 32.89 66.01 -21.63
N ARG A 155 33.07 65.67 -20.35
CA ARG A 155 33.98 66.42 -19.47
C ARG A 155 35.42 66.39 -19.98
N ILE A 156 35.92 65.22 -20.38
CA ILE A 156 37.27 65.05 -20.94
C ILE A 156 37.43 65.87 -22.22
N LEU A 157 36.47 65.79 -23.15
CA LEU A 157 36.48 66.58 -24.39
C LEU A 157 36.51 68.08 -24.09
N LEU A 158 35.67 68.55 -23.18
CA LEU A 158 35.63 69.97 -22.83
C LEU A 158 36.89 70.45 -22.10
N ASP A 159 37.69 69.56 -21.52
CA ASP A 159 38.98 69.90 -20.89
C ASP A 159 40.14 69.95 -21.91
N GLN A 160 39.91 69.57 -23.18
CA GLN A 160 40.88 69.73 -24.26
C GLN A 160 41.02 71.19 -24.70
N GLU A 161 42.16 71.55 -25.27
CA GLU A 161 42.49 72.93 -25.64
C GLU A 161 41.64 73.46 -26.81
N ASN A 162 41.27 72.60 -27.77
CA ASN A 162 40.44 72.95 -28.93
C ASN A 162 39.47 71.82 -29.31
N PRO A 163 38.41 71.58 -28.51
CA PRO A 163 37.46 70.52 -28.82
C PRO A 163 36.57 70.91 -30.00
N THR A 164 36.37 69.98 -30.94
CA THR A 164 35.59 70.26 -32.15
C THR A 164 34.09 70.07 -31.92
N ALA A 165 33.28 70.75 -32.73
CA ALA A 165 31.83 70.58 -32.71
C ALA A 165 31.41 69.14 -33.04
N GLU A 166 32.15 68.46 -33.91
CA GLU A 166 31.91 67.07 -34.34
C GLU A 166 32.13 66.07 -33.20
N GLU A 167 33.06 66.34 -32.28
CA GLU A 167 33.33 65.50 -31.11
C GLU A 167 32.33 65.76 -29.98
N ILE A 168 31.93 67.02 -29.78
CA ILE A 168 31.03 67.40 -28.69
C ILE A 168 29.58 67.01 -28.99
N TYR A 169 29.12 67.21 -30.23
CA TYR A 169 27.70 67.10 -30.58
C TYR A 169 27.08 65.72 -30.28
N PRO A 170 27.72 64.59 -30.59
CA PRO A 170 27.19 63.27 -30.27
C PRO A 170 27.02 63.02 -28.77
N GLU A 171 27.91 63.59 -27.95
CA GLU A 171 27.90 63.39 -26.50
C GLU A 171 26.89 64.33 -25.81
N ILE A 172 26.71 65.55 -26.31
CA ILE A 172 25.76 66.51 -25.72
C ILE A 172 24.33 66.36 -26.23
N SER A 173 24.12 65.98 -27.49
CA SER A 173 22.77 65.94 -28.07
C SER A 173 21.73 65.17 -27.25
N PRO A 174 22.04 64.04 -26.59
CA PRO A 174 21.06 63.33 -25.75
C PRO A 174 20.66 64.13 -24.50
N LEU A 175 21.56 64.97 -23.97
CA LEU A 175 21.32 65.77 -22.76
C LEU A 175 20.29 66.89 -22.99
N TYR A 176 20.11 67.33 -24.25
CA TYR A 176 19.08 68.32 -24.60
C TYR A 176 17.66 67.78 -24.49
N SER A 177 17.45 66.46 -24.59
CA SER A 177 16.11 65.86 -24.55
C SER A 177 15.44 65.92 -23.17
N LYS A 178 16.26 65.92 -22.10
CA LYS A 178 15.83 66.05 -20.71
C LYS A 178 16.88 66.83 -19.93
N PRO A 179 16.93 68.17 -20.08
CA PRO A 179 17.95 68.97 -19.43
C PRO A 179 17.68 69.02 -17.92
N LYS A 180 18.68 68.66 -17.12
CA LYS A 180 18.61 68.68 -15.66
C LYS A 180 19.55 69.72 -15.07
N LEU A 181 19.28 70.13 -13.83
CA LEU A 181 20.07 71.14 -13.13
C LEU A 181 21.55 70.74 -13.02
N GLU A 182 21.84 69.46 -12.83
CA GLU A 182 23.19 68.94 -12.69
C GLU A 182 24.04 69.14 -13.95
N TYR A 183 23.40 69.32 -15.12
CA TYR A 183 24.09 69.52 -16.40
C TYR A 183 24.39 71.00 -16.68
N LEU A 184 23.88 71.92 -15.86
CA LEU A 184 24.05 73.36 -16.06
C LEU A 184 25.52 73.80 -16.16
N PRO A 185 26.48 73.29 -15.37
CA PRO A 185 27.89 73.64 -15.51
C PRO A 185 28.47 73.24 -16.88
N ILE A 186 28.05 72.09 -17.41
CA ILE A 186 28.49 71.57 -18.72
C ILE A 186 27.95 72.49 -19.83
N PHE A 187 26.67 72.81 -19.79
CA PHE A 187 26.05 73.72 -20.74
C PHE A 187 26.69 75.10 -20.72
N ARG A 188 26.97 75.66 -19.54
CA ARG A 188 27.67 76.94 -19.43
C ARG A 188 29.08 76.89 -20.02
N LYS A 189 29.83 75.81 -19.77
CA LYS A 189 31.17 75.63 -20.35
C LYS A 189 31.11 75.60 -21.88
N ILE A 190 30.11 74.94 -22.45
CA ILE A 190 29.92 74.89 -23.91
C ILE A 190 29.58 76.26 -24.51
N MET A 191 28.81 77.08 -23.79
CA MET A 191 28.54 78.46 -24.23
C MET A 191 29.79 79.35 -24.27
N THR A 192 30.85 79.01 -23.51
CA THR A 192 32.13 79.74 -23.54
C THR A 192 33.07 79.31 -24.67
N LEU A 193 32.79 78.19 -25.33
CA LEU A 193 33.63 77.68 -26.41
C LEU A 193 33.25 78.30 -27.76
N ASP A 194 34.21 78.40 -28.68
CA ASP A 194 33.96 78.86 -30.05
C ASP A 194 33.39 77.73 -30.92
N LEU A 195 32.14 77.35 -30.64
CA LEU A 195 31.41 76.29 -31.32
C LEU A 195 30.35 76.84 -32.28
N SER A 196 29.84 75.96 -33.15
CA SER A 196 28.80 76.29 -34.13
C SER A 196 27.54 76.88 -33.47
N ALA A 197 26.88 77.79 -34.21
CA ALA A 197 25.69 78.49 -33.73
C ALA A 197 24.54 77.53 -33.34
N ASP A 198 24.44 76.39 -34.01
CA ASP A 198 23.42 75.37 -33.70
C ASP A 198 23.63 74.76 -32.30
N ILE A 199 24.86 74.38 -31.95
CA ILE A 199 25.17 73.81 -30.62
C ILE A 199 24.85 74.84 -29.54
N LYS A 200 25.24 76.10 -29.75
CA LYS A 200 24.96 77.19 -28.81
C LYS A 200 23.45 77.44 -28.66
N ARG A 201 22.69 77.40 -29.75
CA ARG A 201 21.22 77.56 -29.71
C ARG A 201 20.55 76.44 -28.92
N HIS A 202 20.91 75.18 -29.16
CA HIS A 202 20.36 74.05 -28.42
C HIS A 202 20.76 74.07 -26.93
N THR A 203 22.00 74.44 -26.65
CA THR A 203 22.50 74.60 -25.28
C THR A 203 21.77 75.71 -24.54
N GLN A 204 21.55 76.87 -25.18
CA GLN A 204 20.79 77.97 -24.59
C GLN A 204 19.35 77.55 -24.29
N GLY A 205 18.67 76.90 -25.24
CA GLY A 205 17.31 76.40 -25.02
C GLY A 205 17.23 75.41 -23.85
N ALA A 206 18.23 74.55 -23.67
CA ALA A 206 18.31 73.63 -22.53
C ALA A 206 18.52 74.37 -21.20
N ILE A 207 19.36 75.41 -21.18
CA ILE A 207 19.55 76.27 -20.01
C ILE A 207 18.24 76.97 -19.64
N ASP A 208 17.54 77.54 -20.62
CA ASP A 208 16.28 78.26 -20.39
C ASP A 208 15.20 77.34 -19.81
N GLN A 209 15.11 76.10 -20.30
CA GLN A 209 14.22 75.08 -19.74
C GLN A 209 14.55 74.76 -18.27
N ILE A 210 15.83 74.58 -17.93
CA ILE A 210 16.26 74.34 -16.54
C ILE A 210 15.84 75.51 -15.65
N MET A 211 16.08 76.75 -16.07
CA MET A 211 15.76 77.94 -15.29
C MET A 211 14.25 78.10 -15.09
N ALA A 212 13.44 77.83 -16.11
CA ALA A 212 11.98 77.85 -16.02
C ALA A 212 11.42 76.78 -15.05
N HIS A 213 12.02 75.58 -15.03
CA HIS A 213 11.64 74.55 -14.07
C HIS A 213 12.01 74.92 -12.63
N GLN A 214 13.12 75.64 -12.41
CA GLN A 214 13.51 76.13 -11.08
C GLN A 214 12.59 77.23 -10.55
N SER A 215 12.09 78.13 -11.41
CA SER A 215 11.15 79.17 -10.97
C SER A 215 9.81 78.57 -10.54
N ASN A 216 9.34 77.53 -11.22
CA ASN A 216 8.06 76.88 -10.92
C ASN A 216 8.09 75.98 -9.69
N GLN A 217 9.28 75.56 -9.22
CA GLN A 217 9.44 74.77 -7.99
C GLN A 217 9.63 75.62 -6.72
N LYS A 218 9.87 76.92 -6.86
CA LYS A 218 10.07 77.86 -5.74
C LYS A 218 8.86 78.77 -5.47
N GLY A 219 7.83 78.71 -6.30
CA GLY A 219 6.54 79.39 -6.10
C GLY A 219 5.51 78.41 -5.54
#